data_AF-A0AAN2QVL9-F1
#
_entry.id   AF-A0AAN2QVL9-F1
#
_cell.length_a   1.000
_cell.length_b   1.000
_cell.length_c   1.000
_cell.angle_alpha   90.00
_cell.angle_beta   90.00
_cell.angle_gamma   90.00
#
_symmetry.space_group_name_H-M   'P 1'
#
loop_
_entity.id
_entity.type
_entity.pdbx_description
1 polymer ?
#
loop_
_entity_poly.entity_id
_entity_poly.type
_entity_poly.pdbx_seq_one_letter_code
_entity_poly.pdbx_strand_id
1 'polypeptide(L)'
;MATVSVMLLSFSSITSNYKVSAKTITLSQLLNQNSLASQLILNGSSSVNDSLITLTSDNTEQSGTAYIKTPINFSNDVSLNLSVNIGNKSQQHDGGDGMAVSFVPADQIKKVNQKNGGSLGLGGISHIFGFKIDTYFNRFPEEGSFEADPPQFGHRQGDGQSFGAFFDSKNEGVIHTITDEAQQIDEKFNNQFKSLIVSYNSQSSSFTVTYDNQVWHYKNMQKFQSPMYLVFSAATGRNHNVQQIMIDDTNYKPFTSSVTVNYLDNRKNNLLPSTKFTGNIGETYKINEEKIPGYILSNQSQNSSGIFNETDSEINFYYQPMQHHVIVNFRYNDRTLRKEVFSGNTGETINYATMPVLEVLKKYQVTRNEWPGTFTIPRTDQQNFYFNIELSKKNEQIDTNEASNKTSNKTPNQAMDQHNENQEPQDQTVVLPEKENIIPEIVAANDDQNDSPRKQQLTFYKFELNNSVNIISHPKKDKSMYMTTLDQGMAIEKKLSRQAQPSPFNYKISSFTKVLAVLATTTTFSDR
;
A
#
# COMPACT_ATOMS: atom_id res chain seq x y z
N MET A 1 5.37 19.16 -57.51
CA MET A 1 4.60 18.78 -56.31
C MET A 1 5.33 17.63 -55.64
N ALA A 2 5.65 17.75 -54.36
CA ALA A 2 6.18 16.67 -53.53
C ALA A 2 5.62 16.85 -52.11
N THR A 3 4.56 16.11 -51.79
CA THR A 3 3.90 16.15 -50.47
C THR A 3 4.67 15.27 -49.49
N VAL A 4 5.35 15.89 -48.54
CA VAL A 4 5.93 15.19 -47.38
C VAL A 4 4.80 14.93 -46.38
N SER A 5 4.33 13.69 -46.29
CA SER A 5 3.39 13.26 -45.25
C SER A 5 4.14 13.08 -43.93
N VAL A 6 3.92 13.98 -42.98
CA VAL A 6 4.37 13.80 -41.59
C VAL A 6 3.40 12.84 -40.91
N MET A 7 3.84 11.60 -40.69
CA MET A 7 3.08 10.59 -39.96
C MET A 7 3.12 10.93 -38.46
N LEU A 8 2.02 11.44 -37.90
CA LEU A 8 1.89 11.58 -36.45
C LEU A 8 1.85 10.20 -35.80
N LEU A 9 2.96 9.81 -35.18
CA LEU A 9 2.97 8.71 -34.22
C LEU A 9 2.26 9.18 -32.94
N SER A 10 0.99 8.82 -32.81
CA SER A 10 0.26 8.97 -31.56
C SER A 10 0.88 8.03 -30.51
N PHE A 11 1.63 8.58 -29.56
CA PHE A 11 2.00 7.86 -28.34
C PHE A 11 0.74 7.63 -27.50
N SER A 12 0.03 6.54 -27.77
CA SER A 12 -0.91 5.96 -26.81
C SER A 12 -0.09 5.56 -25.59
N SER A 13 -0.22 6.31 -24.50
CA SER A 13 0.37 5.95 -23.21
C SER A 13 -0.10 4.56 -22.82
N ILE A 14 0.86 3.66 -22.60
CA ILE A 14 0.57 2.35 -22.01
C ILE A 14 0.28 2.59 -20.54
N THR A 15 -0.95 2.98 -20.22
CA THR A 15 -1.48 2.81 -18.87
C THR A 15 -1.59 1.31 -18.65
N SER A 16 -0.60 0.76 -17.95
CA SER A 16 -0.69 -0.59 -17.40
C SER A 16 -1.81 -0.59 -16.37
N ASN A 17 -3.03 -0.79 -16.86
CA ASN A 17 -4.18 -1.13 -16.03
C ASN A 17 -3.86 -2.46 -15.34
N TYR A 18 -3.24 -2.37 -14.17
CA TYR A 18 -3.13 -3.47 -13.22
C TYR A 18 -4.53 -3.81 -12.72
N LYS A 19 -5.30 -4.48 -13.58
CA LYS A 19 -6.49 -5.23 -13.19
C LYS A 19 -6.02 -6.42 -12.36
N VAL A 20 -5.73 -6.16 -11.09
CA VAL A 20 -5.60 -7.19 -10.07
C VAL A 20 -6.99 -7.79 -9.90
N SER A 21 -7.26 -8.83 -10.69
CA SER A 21 -8.41 -9.69 -10.47
C SER A 21 -8.16 -10.51 -9.20
N ALA A 22 -9.16 -10.65 -8.35
CA ALA A 22 -9.11 -11.50 -7.16
C ALA A 22 -8.64 -12.91 -7.55
N LYS A 23 -7.39 -13.23 -7.20
CA LYS A 23 -6.79 -14.53 -7.54
C LYS A 23 -7.27 -15.56 -6.52
N THR A 24 -7.70 -16.73 -6.98
CA THR A 24 -7.93 -17.87 -6.10
C THR A 24 -6.63 -18.21 -5.38
N ILE A 25 -6.63 -18.11 -4.06
CA ILE A 25 -5.48 -18.46 -3.24
C ILE A 25 -5.56 -19.96 -2.96
N THR A 26 -4.44 -20.64 -3.24
CA THR A 26 -4.19 -22.01 -2.77
C THR A 26 -3.18 -21.99 -1.63
N LEU A 27 -3.10 -23.05 -0.82
CA LEU A 27 -2.05 -23.14 0.20
C LEU A 27 -0.65 -23.03 -0.43
N SER A 28 -0.47 -23.68 -1.58
CA SER A 28 0.75 -23.57 -2.39
C SER A 28 1.06 -22.15 -2.86
N GLN A 29 0.10 -21.23 -2.92
CA GLN A 29 0.36 -19.81 -3.20
C GLN A 29 0.69 -19.01 -1.93
N LEU A 30 0.01 -19.30 -0.81
CA LEU A 30 0.33 -18.72 0.51
C LEU A 30 1.78 -19.05 0.92
N LEU A 31 2.17 -20.32 0.81
CA LEU A 31 3.49 -20.82 1.25
C LEU A 31 4.64 -20.50 0.28
N ASN A 32 4.38 -20.40 -1.04
CA ASN A 32 5.43 -20.06 -2.01
C ASN A 32 5.78 -18.56 -2.03
N GLN A 33 4.92 -17.68 -1.46
CA GLN A 33 5.22 -16.25 -1.39
C GLN A 33 5.84 -15.84 -0.05
N ASN A 34 5.46 -16.47 1.06
CA ASN A 34 6.04 -16.23 2.37
C ASN A 34 5.89 -17.46 3.30
N SER A 35 6.57 -17.46 4.46
CA SER A 35 6.33 -18.49 5.49
C SER A 35 4.90 -18.43 6.05
N LEU A 36 4.34 -19.57 6.47
CA LEU A 36 3.00 -19.64 7.08
C LEU A 36 2.82 -18.64 8.23
N ALA A 37 3.86 -18.47 9.06
CA ALA A 37 3.89 -17.51 10.17
C ALA A 37 3.59 -16.06 9.74
N SER A 38 4.00 -15.65 8.53
CA SER A 38 3.72 -14.31 8.01
C SER A 38 2.25 -14.11 7.59
N GLN A 39 1.53 -15.19 7.31
CA GLN A 39 0.14 -15.18 6.83
C GLN A 39 -0.87 -15.30 7.97
N LEU A 40 -0.40 -15.62 9.18
CA LEU A 40 -1.21 -15.78 10.38
C LEU A 40 -1.09 -14.56 11.31
N ILE A 41 -2.15 -14.32 12.07
CA ILE A 41 -2.08 -13.65 13.37
C ILE A 41 -2.30 -14.73 14.43
N LEU A 42 -1.45 -14.74 15.47
CA LEU A 42 -1.51 -15.68 16.58
C LEU A 42 -1.85 -14.92 17.86
N ASN A 43 -2.72 -15.46 18.69
CA ASN A 43 -3.09 -14.90 19.99
C ASN A 43 -3.05 -15.98 21.09
N GLY A 44 -2.86 -15.54 22.33
CA GLY A 44 -2.84 -16.43 23.50
C GLY A 44 -1.65 -17.40 23.47
N SER A 45 -1.92 -18.68 23.73
CA SER A 45 -0.91 -19.76 23.71
C SER A 45 -0.48 -20.20 22.31
N SER A 46 -1.04 -19.63 21.24
CA SER A 46 -0.77 -20.08 19.87
C SER A 46 0.65 -19.80 19.41
N SER A 47 1.25 -20.81 18.79
CA SER A 47 2.58 -20.76 18.18
C SER A 47 2.56 -21.47 16.83
N VAL A 48 3.54 -21.17 15.97
CA VAL A 48 3.70 -21.83 14.67
C VAL A 48 5.16 -22.23 14.49
N ASN A 49 5.38 -23.45 14.01
CA ASN A 49 6.69 -23.96 13.62
C ASN A 49 6.55 -24.63 12.25
N ASP A 50 7.24 -24.12 11.23
CA ASP A 50 7.05 -24.45 9.81
C ASP A 50 5.57 -24.43 9.38
N SER A 51 4.95 -25.61 9.24
CA SER A 51 3.53 -25.79 8.86
C SER A 51 2.62 -26.17 10.02
N LEU A 52 3.18 -26.38 11.22
CA LEU A 52 2.49 -26.84 12.41
C LEU A 52 2.07 -25.66 13.28
N ILE A 53 0.77 -25.40 13.34
CA ILE A 53 0.16 -24.44 14.26
C ILE A 53 -0.18 -25.20 15.54
N THR A 54 0.42 -24.83 16.66
CA THR A 54 0.08 -25.36 17.99
C THR A 54 -0.77 -24.31 18.70
N LEU A 55 -2.04 -24.62 18.95
CA LEU A 55 -2.98 -23.71 19.60
C LEU A 55 -2.85 -23.80 21.12
N THR A 56 -2.79 -25.02 21.67
CA THR A 56 -2.44 -25.29 23.07
C THR A 56 -1.37 -26.39 23.15
N SER A 57 -0.54 -26.27 24.18
CA SER A 57 0.35 -27.33 24.67
C SER A 57 -0.39 -28.20 25.71
N ASP A 58 0.24 -29.28 26.19
CA ASP A 58 -0.36 -30.13 27.24
C ASP A 58 -0.27 -29.51 28.64
N ASN A 59 -0.82 -28.30 28.80
CA ASN A 59 -0.83 -27.53 30.03
C ASN A 59 -2.23 -27.00 30.32
N THR A 60 -2.52 -26.77 31.59
CA THR A 60 -3.80 -26.22 32.05
C THR A 60 -3.96 -24.74 31.70
N GLU A 61 -5.22 -24.28 31.66
CA GLU A 61 -5.63 -22.88 31.58
C GLU A 61 -5.05 -22.12 30.36
N GLN A 62 -5.00 -22.76 29.19
CA GLN A 62 -4.54 -22.15 27.94
C GLN A 62 -5.70 -21.79 27.02
N SER A 63 -5.58 -20.67 26.31
CA SER A 63 -6.46 -20.28 25.20
C SER A 63 -5.60 -19.85 24.04
N GLY A 64 -5.81 -20.46 22.87
CA GLY A 64 -5.04 -20.15 21.67
C GLY A 64 -5.93 -19.94 20.45
N THR A 65 -5.66 -18.90 19.69
CA THR A 65 -6.25 -18.70 18.35
C THR A 65 -5.20 -18.36 17.32
N ALA A 66 -5.40 -18.86 16.10
CA ALA A 66 -4.63 -18.52 14.92
C ALA A 66 -5.57 -18.21 13.75
N TYR A 67 -5.41 -17.08 13.06
CA TYR A 67 -6.27 -16.72 11.92
C TYR A 67 -5.49 -16.25 10.71
N ILE A 68 -5.98 -16.57 9.51
CA ILE A 68 -5.37 -16.15 8.24
C ILE A 68 -5.70 -14.69 7.98
N LYS A 69 -4.69 -13.86 7.66
CA LYS A 69 -4.83 -12.38 7.50
C LYS A 69 -5.79 -11.93 6.40
N THR A 70 -6.13 -12.81 5.46
CA THR A 70 -6.99 -12.51 4.32
C THR A 70 -8.37 -13.16 4.51
N PRO A 71 -9.45 -12.37 4.69
CA PRO A 71 -10.80 -12.90 4.87
C PRO A 71 -11.34 -13.58 3.61
N ILE A 72 -12.26 -14.51 3.81
CA ILE A 72 -12.90 -15.37 2.81
C ILE A 72 -14.12 -14.66 2.20
N ASN A 73 -14.32 -14.84 0.88
CA ASN A 73 -15.52 -14.42 0.17
C ASN A 73 -16.46 -15.61 -0.14
N PHE A 74 -17.45 -15.81 0.74
CA PHE A 74 -18.49 -16.83 0.66
C PHE A 74 -19.54 -16.65 -0.46
N SER A 75 -19.33 -15.69 -1.36
CA SER A 75 -19.98 -15.68 -2.69
C SER A 75 -19.39 -16.74 -3.63
N ASN A 76 -18.33 -17.44 -3.22
CA ASN A 76 -17.64 -18.49 -3.94
C ASN A 76 -17.56 -19.74 -3.05
N ASP A 77 -17.30 -20.88 -3.69
CA ASP A 77 -17.06 -22.14 -2.98
C ASP A 77 -15.75 -22.06 -2.17
N VAL A 78 -15.70 -22.81 -1.08
CA VAL A 78 -14.55 -22.89 -0.17
C VAL A 78 -14.25 -24.35 0.12
N SER A 79 -12.98 -24.72 0.07
CA SER A 79 -12.48 -26.01 0.53
C SER A 79 -11.23 -25.80 1.38
N LEU A 80 -11.23 -26.38 2.58
CA LEU A 80 -10.10 -26.42 3.50
C LEU A 80 -9.80 -27.89 3.77
N ASN A 81 -8.59 -28.33 3.46
CA ASN A 81 -8.08 -29.64 3.83
C ASN A 81 -7.05 -29.45 4.94
N LEU A 82 -7.33 -30.02 6.11
CA LEU A 82 -6.59 -29.78 7.34
C LEU A 82 -6.22 -31.13 7.97
N SER A 83 -5.11 -31.16 8.69
CA SER A 83 -4.75 -32.26 9.59
C SER A 83 -4.76 -31.74 11.01
N VAL A 84 -5.59 -32.32 11.88
CA VAL A 84 -5.75 -31.90 13.28
C VAL A 84 -5.24 -32.95 14.25
N ASN A 85 -4.54 -32.50 15.30
CA ASN A 85 -4.25 -33.27 16.50
C ASN A 85 -5.08 -32.68 17.64
N ILE A 86 -5.95 -33.51 18.24
CA ILE A 86 -6.80 -33.16 19.39
C ILE A 86 -6.28 -33.71 20.72
N GLY A 87 -5.08 -34.30 20.71
CA GLY A 87 -4.37 -34.75 21.91
C GLY A 87 -4.39 -36.27 22.13
N ASN A 88 -4.20 -36.65 23.40
CA ASN A 88 -3.98 -38.03 23.85
C ASN A 88 -4.83 -38.44 25.06
N LYS A 89 -5.70 -37.56 25.55
CA LYS A 89 -6.53 -37.78 26.75
C LYS A 89 -8.01 -37.52 26.44
N SER A 90 -8.90 -38.36 26.97
CA SER A 90 -10.34 -38.10 27.03
C SER A 90 -10.69 -37.33 28.31
N GLN A 91 -11.91 -36.80 28.43
CA GLN A 91 -12.34 -36.09 29.64
C GLN A 91 -12.25 -36.90 30.94
N GLN A 92 -12.39 -38.23 30.89
CA GLN A 92 -12.19 -39.14 32.03
C GLN A 92 -10.71 -39.34 32.43
N HIS A 93 -9.79 -38.83 31.60
CA HIS A 93 -8.35 -38.90 31.77
C HIS A 93 -7.72 -37.50 31.64
N ASP A 94 -8.40 -36.47 32.14
CA ASP A 94 -7.94 -35.07 32.19
C ASP A 94 -7.72 -34.42 30.80
N GLY A 95 -8.38 -34.91 29.76
CA GLY A 95 -8.40 -34.33 28.41
C GLY A 95 -9.49 -33.27 28.22
N GLY A 96 -9.16 -32.19 27.52
CA GLY A 96 -10.06 -31.05 27.26
C GLY A 96 -9.32 -29.84 26.68
N ASP A 97 -9.99 -28.76 26.36
CA ASP A 97 -11.46 -28.63 26.27
C ASP A 97 -11.94 -29.05 24.87
N GLY A 98 -11.23 -28.62 23.83
CA GLY A 98 -11.49 -28.98 22.43
C GLY A 98 -10.95 -27.92 21.47
N MET A 99 -11.20 -28.14 20.18
CA MET A 99 -10.77 -27.22 19.13
C MET A 99 -11.87 -26.92 18.12
N ALA A 100 -11.77 -25.77 17.46
CA ALA A 100 -12.71 -25.33 16.43
C ALA A 100 -12.00 -24.83 15.17
N VAL A 101 -12.68 -25.02 14.05
CA VAL A 101 -12.46 -24.30 12.80
C VAL A 101 -13.67 -23.41 12.59
N SER A 102 -13.48 -22.09 12.58
CA SER A 102 -14.57 -21.13 12.60
C SER A 102 -14.36 -19.97 11.65
N PHE A 103 -15.46 -19.28 11.37
CA PHE A 103 -15.53 -18.10 10.53
C PHE A 103 -16.03 -16.95 11.39
N VAL A 104 -15.19 -15.92 11.53
CA VAL A 104 -15.43 -14.76 12.42
C VAL A 104 -15.63 -13.50 11.58
N PRO A 105 -16.70 -12.70 11.81
CA PRO A 105 -16.90 -11.41 11.14
C PRO A 105 -15.69 -10.48 11.28
N ALA A 106 -15.30 -9.82 10.17
CA ALA A 106 -14.11 -8.97 10.12
C ALA A 106 -14.10 -7.83 11.15
N ASP A 107 -15.24 -7.15 11.30
CA ASP A 107 -15.46 -6.07 12.27
C ASP A 107 -15.26 -6.51 13.74
N GLN A 108 -15.33 -7.82 14.00
CA GLN A 108 -15.16 -8.43 15.32
C GLN A 108 -13.88 -9.27 15.47
N ILE A 109 -12.99 -9.36 14.47
CA ILE A 109 -11.80 -10.23 14.54
C ILE A 109 -10.87 -9.91 15.72
N LYS A 110 -10.88 -8.67 16.22
CA LYS A 110 -10.12 -8.24 17.40
C LYS A 110 -10.67 -8.76 18.74
N LYS A 111 -11.82 -9.44 18.73
CA LYS A 111 -12.45 -10.06 19.91
C LYS A 111 -12.03 -11.51 20.15
N VAL A 112 -11.32 -12.15 19.22
CA VAL A 112 -10.84 -13.54 19.42
C VAL A 112 -9.90 -13.64 20.61
N ASN A 113 -9.88 -14.80 21.26
CA ASN A 113 -9.05 -15.13 22.41
C ASN A 113 -9.36 -14.32 23.70
N GLN A 114 -10.58 -13.79 23.84
CA GLN A 114 -11.01 -13.05 25.05
C GLN A 114 -11.71 -13.91 26.12
N LYS A 115 -12.24 -15.09 25.77
CA LYS A 115 -12.85 -16.05 26.69
C LYS A 115 -12.29 -17.46 26.47
N ASN A 116 -12.14 -18.25 27.53
CA ASN A 116 -11.55 -19.60 27.49
C ASN A 116 -12.63 -20.70 27.69
N GLY A 117 -12.22 -21.92 28.02
CA GLY A 117 -13.12 -23.03 28.37
C GLY A 117 -13.96 -23.48 27.18
N GLY A 118 -15.20 -23.90 27.44
CA GLY A 118 -16.15 -24.35 26.41
C GLY A 118 -16.50 -23.34 25.30
N SER A 119 -16.05 -22.08 25.42
CA SER A 119 -16.14 -21.11 24.32
C SER A 119 -14.97 -21.17 23.32
N LEU A 120 -13.93 -21.96 23.60
CA LEU A 120 -12.78 -22.21 22.74
C LEU A 120 -12.10 -20.95 22.18
N GLY A 121 -12.00 -19.86 22.94
CA GLY A 121 -11.43 -18.60 22.45
C GLY A 121 -12.42 -17.67 21.73
N LEU A 122 -13.69 -18.04 21.59
CA LEU A 122 -14.67 -17.40 20.69
C LEU A 122 -15.87 -16.74 21.40
N GLY A 123 -16.00 -16.89 22.73
CA GLY A 123 -17.11 -16.30 23.48
C GLY A 123 -17.10 -14.76 23.48
N GLY A 124 -18.26 -14.14 23.32
CA GLY A 124 -18.44 -12.68 23.20
C GLY A 124 -18.35 -12.13 21.77
N ILE A 125 -18.29 -13.02 20.77
CA ILE A 125 -18.24 -12.69 19.34
C ILE A 125 -19.55 -13.10 18.68
N SER A 126 -20.35 -12.15 18.19
CA SER A 126 -21.68 -12.40 17.60
C SER A 126 -21.58 -12.83 16.13
N HIS A 127 -22.54 -13.61 15.63
CA HIS A 127 -22.64 -14.01 14.21
C HIS A 127 -21.43 -14.78 13.66
N ILE A 128 -20.76 -15.57 14.50
CA ILE A 128 -19.77 -16.55 14.03
C ILE A 128 -20.50 -17.82 13.56
N PHE A 129 -19.82 -18.61 12.76
CA PHE A 129 -20.23 -19.97 12.41
C PHE A 129 -19.00 -20.86 12.36
N GLY A 130 -19.11 -22.12 12.76
CA GLY A 130 -17.96 -23.02 12.74
C GLY A 130 -18.31 -24.47 13.01
N PHE A 131 -17.26 -25.27 13.13
CA PHE A 131 -17.33 -26.67 13.53
C PHE A 131 -16.36 -26.90 14.70
N LYS A 132 -16.84 -27.49 15.79
CA LYS A 132 -16.03 -27.87 16.95
C LYS A 132 -15.84 -29.38 17.01
N ILE A 133 -14.63 -29.79 17.39
CA ILE A 133 -14.33 -31.12 17.90
C ILE A 133 -14.16 -30.94 19.40
N ASP A 134 -15.21 -31.29 20.13
CA ASP A 134 -15.30 -31.11 21.57
C ASP A 134 -14.82 -32.37 22.30
N THR A 135 -13.98 -32.17 23.31
CA THR A 135 -13.39 -33.26 24.10
C THR A 135 -13.76 -33.20 25.58
N TYR A 136 -14.60 -32.24 26.00
CA TYR A 136 -14.94 -32.01 27.40
C TYR A 136 -16.37 -31.51 27.58
N PHE A 137 -17.26 -32.39 28.04
CA PHE A 137 -18.69 -32.10 28.12
C PHE A 137 -19.03 -31.05 29.19
N ASN A 138 -19.50 -29.88 28.75
CA ASN A 138 -19.96 -28.78 29.59
C ASN A 138 -21.43 -28.93 29.98
N ARG A 139 -21.71 -29.39 31.21
CA ARG A 139 -23.09 -29.54 31.71
C ARG A 139 -23.77 -28.21 32.06
N PHE A 140 -22.97 -27.19 32.40
CA PHE A 140 -23.43 -25.87 32.83
C PHE A 140 -22.94 -24.80 31.84
N PRO A 141 -23.77 -23.80 31.48
CA PRO A 141 -23.39 -22.70 30.60
C PRO A 141 -22.53 -21.66 31.35
N GLU A 142 -21.86 -20.79 30.59
CA GLU A 142 -21.19 -19.59 31.09
C GLU A 142 -21.75 -18.34 30.39
N GLU A 143 -22.14 -17.33 31.16
CA GLU A 143 -22.87 -16.16 30.69
C GLU A 143 -22.05 -15.32 29.67
N GLY A 144 -22.70 -14.96 28.56
CA GLY A 144 -22.04 -14.29 27.42
C GLY A 144 -20.91 -15.10 26.78
N SER A 145 -20.81 -16.40 27.04
CA SER A 145 -19.65 -17.24 26.68
C SER A 145 -20.07 -18.47 25.89
N PHE A 146 -20.74 -19.44 26.52
CA PHE A 146 -21.21 -20.67 25.86
C PHE A 146 -22.45 -21.26 26.54
N GLU A 147 -23.31 -21.92 25.76
CA GLU A 147 -24.41 -22.74 26.27
C GLU A 147 -23.94 -24.14 26.69
N ALA A 148 -24.69 -24.79 27.58
CA ALA A 148 -24.39 -26.17 27.98
C ALA A 148 -24.49 -27.13 26.78
N ASP A 149 -23.63 -28.14 26.75
CA ASP A 149 -23.58 -29.10 25.66
C ASP A 149 -24.81 -30.01 25.59
N PRO A 150 -25.09 -30.59 24.40
CA PRO A 150 -26.27 -31.41 24.19
C PRO A 150 -26.29 -32.62 25.12
N PRO A 151 -27.37 -32.85 25.90
CA PRO A 151 -27.43 -33.88 26.95
C PRO A 151 -27.41 -35.32 26.43
N GLN A 152 -27.39 -35.51 25.10
CA GLN A 152 -27.12 -36.78 24.43
C GLN A 152 -25.66 -37.25 24.57
N PHE A 153 -24.72 -36.33 24.85
CA PHE A 153 -23.30 -36.64 25.01
C PHE A 153 -22.85 -36.81 26.46
N GLY A 154 -23.62 -36.36 27.44
CA GLY A 154 -23.25 -36.44 28.86
C GLY A 154 -24.34 -35.97 29.81
N HIS A 155 -24.16 -36.19 31.10
CA HIS A 155 -25.17 -35.90 32.13
C HIS A 155 -24.64 -35.08 33.32
N ARG A 156 -23.32 -35.08 33.54
CA ARG A 156 -22.61 -34.33 34.59
C ARG A 156 -21.38 -33.64 33.98
N GLN A 157 -20.87 -32.62 34.65
CA GLN A 157 -19.70 -31.88 34.19
C GLN A 157 -18.50 -32.83 33.96
N GLY A 158 -18.00 -32.92 32.72
CA GLY A 158 -16.86 -33.76 32.34
C GLY A 158 -17.09 -35.28 32.37
N ASP A 159 -18.34 -35.78 32.37
CA ASP A 159 -18.66 -37.22 32.36
C ASP A 159 -19.02 -37.80 30.98
N GLY A 160 -19.01 -36.96 29.95
CA GLY A 160 -19.59 -37.27 28.64
C GLY A 160 -18.66 -37.97 27.65
N GLN A 161 -19.08 -37.93 26.40
CA GLN A 161 -18.33 -38.40 25.25
C GLN A 161 -17.87 -37.20 24.41
N SER A 162 -16.70 -37.33 23.81
CA SER A 162 -16.19 -36.37 22.83
C SER A 162 -17.04 -36.42 21.55
N PHE A 163 -17.30 -35.26 20.93
CA PHE A 163 -18.23 -35.15 19.81
C PHE A 163 -17.83 -34.08 18.78
N GLY A 164 -18.28 -34.25 17.54
CA GLY A 164 -18.19 -33.24 16.50
C GLY A 164 -19.55 -32.59 16.28
N ALA A 165 -19.58 -31.26 16.15
CA ALA A 165 -20.79 -30.50 15.88
C ALA A 165 -20.50 -29.18 15.16
N PHE A 166 -21.46 -28.72 14.36
CA PHE A 166 -21.51 -27.32 13.97
C PHE A 166 -21.90 -26.45 15.17
N PHE A 167 -21.54 -25.17 15.12
CA PHE A 167 -21.98 -24.17 16.09
C PHE A 167 -22.16 -22.80 15.43
N ASP A 168 -22.98 -21.98 16.05
CA ASP A 168 -23.11 -20.55 15.77
C ASP A 168 -22.93 -19.74 17.06
N SER A 169 -23.05 -18.41 16.96
CA SER A 169 -23.18 -17.56 18.14
C SER A 169 -24.38 -16.62 18.06
N LYS A 170 -25.09 -16.55 19.19
CA LYS A 170 -26.28 -15.70 19.38
C LYS A 170 -25.85 -14.24 19.61
N ASN A 171 -26.81 -13.31 19.72
CA ASN A 171 -26.55 -11.86 19.66
C ASN A 171 -25.45 -11.34 20.61
N GLU A 172 -25.33 -11.90 21.82
CA GLU A 172 -24.31 -11.52 22.82
C GLU A 172 -22.96 -12.26 22.65
N GLY A 173 -22.82 -13.05 21.58
CA GLY A 173 -21.64 -13.86 21.31
C GLY A 173 -21.53 -15.13 22.15
N VAL A 174 -22.65 -15.60 22.70
CA VAL A 174 -22.74 -16.92 23.35
C VAL A 174 -22.63 -18.01 22.28
N ILE A 175 -21.65 -18.91 22.43
CA ILE A 175 -21.48 -20.10 21.59
C ILE A 175 -22.64 -21.07 21.81
N HIS A 176 -23.28 -21.51 20.73
CA HIS A 176 -24.39 -22.46 20.76
C HIS A 176 -24.10 -23.64 19.84
N THR A 177 -24.06 -24.84 20.44
CA THR A 177 -23.86 -26.10 19.72
C THR A 177 -25.12 -26.43 18.91
N ILE A 178 -24.99 -26.50 17.58
CA ILE A 178 -26.07 -26.93 16.70
C ILE A 178 -26.19 -28.45 16.84
N THR A 179 -27.33 -28.91 17.37
CA THR A 179 -27.56 -30.34 17.66
C THR A 179 -27.86 -31.18 16.43
N ASP A 180 -28.30 -30.55 15.34
CA ASP A 180 -28.57 -31.22 14.07
C ASP A 180 -27.25 -31.81 13.50
N GLU A 181 -27.27 -33.12 13.23
CA GLU A 181 -26.12 -33.94 12.82
C GLU A 181 -24.92 -34.00 13.79
N ALA A 182 -25.02 -33.41 15.00
CA ALA A 182 -24.00 -33.57 16.03
C ALA A 182 -23.85 -35.06 16.43
N GLN A 183 -22.63 -35.59 16.44
CA GLN A 183 -22.36 -37.02 16.64
C GLN A 183 -21.05 -37.30 17.41
N GLN A 184 -21.00 -38.43 18.11
CA GLN A 184 -19.82 -38.89 18.85
C GLN A 184 -18.66 -39.23 17.91
N ILE A 185 -17.43 -38.85 18.30
CA ILE A 185 -16.18 -39.19 17.58
C ILE A 185 -15.46 -40.41 18.20
N ASP A 186 -14.50 -40.98 17.47
CA ASP A 186 -13.65 -42.06 17.98
C ASP A 186 -12.59 -41.56 18.99
N GLU A 187 -12.76 -41.91 20.27
CA GLU A 187 -11.92 -41.47 21.40
C GLU A 187 -10.58 -42.20 21.54
N LYS A 188 -10.06 -42.80 20.45
CA LYS A 188 -8.70 -43.36 20.40
C LYS A 188 -7.64 -42.24 20.30
N PHE A 189 -7.53 -41.44 21.36
CA PHE A 189 -6.60 -40.32 21.45
C PHE A 189 -5.17 -40.81 21.69
N ASN A 190 -4.22 -40.33 20.90
CA ASN A 190 -2.83 -40.81 20.88
C ASN A 190 -1.84 -39.80 20.26
N ASN A 191 -2.20 -38.50 20.20
CA ASN A 191 -1.48 -37.43 19.49
C ASN A 191 -1.30 -37.64 17.96
N GLN A 192 -2.04 -38.56 17.32
CA GLN A 192 -2.01 -38.69 15.86
C GLN A 192 -2.84 -37.60 15.18
N PHE A 193 -2.31 -37.08 14.08
CA PHE A 193 -3.06 -36.21 13.18
C PHE A 193 -4.13 -37.01 12.43
N LYS A 194 -5.36 -36.50 12.47
CA LYS A 194 -6.52 -37.00 11.72
C LYS A 194 -6.95 -35.94 10.70
N SER A 195 -7.48 -36.37 9.56
CA SER A 195 -7.95 -35.45 8.52
C SER A 195 -9.24 -34.74 8.96
N LEU A 196 -9.30 -33.44 8.71
CA LEU A 196 -10.46 -32.57 8.86
C LEU A 196 -10.64 -31.76 7.56
N ILE A 197 -11.67 -32.08 6.79
CA ILE A 197 -12.02 -31.39 5.56
C ILE A 197 -13.25 -30.52 5.82
N VAL A 198 -13.17 -29.23 5.52
CA VAL A 198 -14.30 -28.29 5.60
C VAL A 198 -14.60 -27.75 4.21
N SER A 199 -15.80 -28.03 3.70
CA SER A 199 -16.26 -27.60 2.38
C SER A 199 -17.53 -26.76 2.48
N TYR A 200 -17.63 -25.70 1.68
CA TYR A 200 -18.83 -24.89 1.51
C TYR A 200 -19.16 -24.73 0.03
N ASN A 201 -20.43 -24.93 -0.30
CA ASN A 201 -20.98 -24.70 -1.63
C ASN A 201 -21.82 -23.41 -1.64
N SER A 202 -21.40 -22.45 -2.47
CA SER A 202 -21.99 -21.11 -2.57
C SER A 202 -23.32 -21.05 -3.32
N GLN A 203 -23.66 -22.09 -4.09
CA GLN A 203 -24.95 -22.19 -4.78
C GLN A 203 -26.06 -22.66 -3.82
N SER A 204 -25.79 -23.68 -3.00
CA SER A 204 -26.73 -24.27 -2.04
C SER A 204 -26.61 -23.72 -0.62
N SER A 205 -25.65 -22.82 -0.36
CA SER A 205 -25.33 -22.26 0.97
C SER A 205 -25.25 -23.33 2.05
N SER A 206 -24.49 -24.38 1.75
CA SER A 206 -24.39 -25.57 2.58
C SER A 206 -22.94 -25.88 2.89
N PHE A 207 -22.67 -26.22 4.14
CA PHE A 207 -21.40 -26.75 4.61
C PHE A 207 -21.43 -28.29 4.65
N THR A 208 -20.28 -28.88 4.44
CA THR A 208 -20.01 -30.30 4.73
C THR A 208 -18.65 -30.37 5.40
N VAL A 209 -18.61 -31.02 6.56
CA VAL A 209 -17.39 -31.31 7.30
C VAL A 209 -17.15 -32.81 7.28
N THR A 210 -15.91 -33.23 7.10
CA THR A 210 -15.48 -34.62 7.24
C THR A 210 -14.33 -34.67 8.22
N TYR A 211 -14.48 -35.41 9.32
CA TYR A 211 -13.45 -35.63 10.31
C TYR A 211 -13.28 -37.14 10.52
N ASP A 212 -12.07 -37.66 10.31
CA ASP A 212 -11.74 -39.09 10.48
C ASP A 212 -12.76 -40.05 9.81
N ASN A 213 -13.18 -39.69 8.59
CA ASN A 213 -14.20 -40.38 7.77
C ASN A 213 -15.67 -40.29 8.27
N GLN A 214 -15.94 -39.69 9.43
CA GLN A 214 -17.29 -39.26 9.81
C GLN A 214 -17.64 -37.97 9.05
N VAL A 215 -18.93 -37.75 8.77
CA VAL A 215 -19.42 -36.64 7.93
C VAL A 215 -20.57 -35.92 8.63
N TRP A 216 -20.58 -34.59 8.53
CA TRP A 216 -21.64 -33.70 9.00
C TRP A 216 -22.07 -32.77 7.88
N HIS A 217 -23.36 -32.52 7.75
CA HIS A 217 -23.92 -31.55 6.82
C HIS A 217 -24.69 -30.44 7.54
N TYR A 218 -24.51 -29.20 7.09
CA TYR A 218 -25.36 -28.08 7.49
C TYR A 218 -25.84 -27.35 6.25
N LYS A 219 -27.16 -27.22 6.09
CA LYS A 219 -27.82 -26.90 4.81
C LYS A 219 -28.67 -25.64 4.92
N ASN A 220 -28.89 -24.98 3.78
CA ASN A 220 -29.79 -23.83 3.65
C ASN A 220 -29.42 -22.63 4.57
N MET A 221 -28.13 -22.37 4.78
CA MET A 221 -27.71 -21.22 5.57
C MET A 221 -28.12 -19.90 4.91
N GLN A 222 -28.35 -18.87 5.74
CA GLN A 222 -28.25 -17.49 5.25
C GLN A 222 -26.82 -17.23 4.78
N LYS A 223 -26.66 -16.71 3.56
CA LYS A 223 -25.35 -16.32 3.02
C LYS A 223 -24.72 -15.22 3.87
N PHE A 224 -23.46 -15.44 4.27
CA PHE A 224 -22.63 -14.39 4.84
C PHE A 224 -22.49 -13.23 3.84
N GLN A 225 -22.87 -12.01 4.29
CA GLN A 225 -22.82 -10.79 3.47
C GLN A 225 -21.52 -10.01 3.68
N SER A 226 -20.80 -10.29 4.77
CA SER A 226 -19.58 -9.58 5.19
C SER A 226 -18.33 -10.45 5.00
N PRO A 227 -17.13 -9.85 4.87
CA PRO A 227 -15.87 -10.59 4.95
C PRO A 227 -15.77 -11.36 6.27
N MET A 228 -15.29 -12.60 6.20
CA MET A 228 -15.08 -13.45 7.38
C MET A 228 -13.67 -14.01 7.43
N TYR A 229 -13.05 -13.95 8.59
CA TYR A 229 -11.74 -14.54 8.85
C TYR A 229 -11.88 -16.03 9.17
N LEU A 230 -11.02 -16.86 8.57
CA LEU A 230 -10.82 -18.24 9.00
C LEU A 230 -9.98 -18.24 10.28
N VAL A 231 -10.59 -18.71 11.37
CA VAL A 231 -9.99 -18.79 12.70
C VAL A 231 -9.92 -20.25 13.14
N PHE A 232 -8.73 -20.67 13.54
CA PHE A 232 -8.50 -21.90 14.28
C PHE A 232 -8.41 -21.54 15.76
N SER A 233 -9.10 -22.27 16.62
CA SER A 233 -9.07 -22.00 18.06
C SER A 233 -9.10 -23.25 18.90
N ALA A 234 -8.50 -23.20 20.08
CA ALA A 234 -8.55 -24.28 21.06
C ALA A 234 -8.37 -23.72 22.48
N ALA A 235 -8.87 -24.47 23.47
CA ALA A 235 -8.83 -24.13 24.88
C ALA A 235 -8.41 -25.34 25.73
N THR A 236 -7.83 -25.06 26.90
CA THR A 236 -7.68 -25.98 28.02
C THR A 236 -8.09 -25.29 29.32
N GLY A 237 -8.74 -26.02 30.21
CA GLY A 237 -8.97 -25.65 31.61
C GLY A 237 -8.06 -26.47 32.52
N ARG A 238 -8.64 -27.10 33.55
CA ARG A 238 -7.96 -28.18 34.30
C ARG A 238 -7.76 -29.44 33.47
N ASN A 239 -8.69 -29.70 32.57
CA ASN A 239 -8.59 -30.70 31.53
C ASN A 239 -7.82 -30.08 30.35
N HIS A 240 -6.84 -30.79 29.80
CA HIS A 240 -5.91 -30.25 28.82
C HIS A 240 -5.45 -31.28 27.77
N ASN A 241 -5.11 -30.80 26.58
CA ASN A 241 -4.52 -31.59 25.50
C ASN A 241 -3.53 -30.75 24.69
N VAL A 242 -2.59 -31.41 24.02
CA VAL A 242 -1.87 -30.81 22.88
C VAL A 242 -2.85 -30.67 21.73
N GLN A 243 -3.14 -29.43 21.29
CA GLN A 243 -4.13 -29.16 20.26
C GLN A 243 -3.50 -28.38 19.13
N GLN A 244 -3.47 -28.99 17.94
CA GLN A 244 -2.64 -28.53 16.82
C GLN A 244 -3.35 -28.73 15.49
N ILE A 245 -2.99 -27.90 14.53
CA ILE A 245 -3.50 -27.99 13.17
C ILE A 245 -2.37 -27.76 12.16
N MET A 246 -2.40 -28.53 11.09
CA MET A 246 -1.67 -28.27 9.86
C MET A 246 -2.69 -27.96 8.78
N ILE A 247 -2.36 -26.99 7.94
CA ILE A 247 -3.14 -26.68 6.75
C ILE A 247 -2.50 -27.47 5.62
N ASP A 248 -3.23 -28.42 5.02
CA ASP A 248 -2.69 -29.34 3.99
C ASP A 248 -3.00 -28.85 2.58
N ASP A 249 -4.19 -28.27 2.36
CA ASP A 249 -4.50 -27.43 1.20
C ASP A 249 -5.67 -26.49 1.49
N THR A 250 -5.77 -25.40 0.73
CA THR A 250 -6.93 -24.51 0.74
C THR A 250 -7.30 -24.12 -0.68
N ASN A 251 -8.58 -23.91 -0.92
CA ASN A 251 -9.11 -23.33 -2.14
C ASN A 251 -10.25 -22.38 -1.74
N TYR A 252 -9.96 -21.09 -1.73
CA TYR A 252 -10.95 -20.05 -1.50
C TYR A 252 -10.61 -18.79 -2.30
N LYS A 253 -11.60 -17.92 -2.49
CA LYS A 253 -11.35 -16.57 -2.98
C LYS A 253 -11.29 -15.59 -1.80
N PRO A 254 -10.24 -14.76 -1.71
CA PRO A 254 -10.23 -13.59 -0.85
C PRO A 254 -11.45 -12.70 -1.02
N PHE A 255 -11.80 -12.01 0.05
CA PHE A 255 -12.61 -10.81 -0.05
C PHE A 255 -11.72 -9.63 -0.48
N THR A 256 -12.21 -8.84 -1.44
CA THR A 256 -11.50 -7.67 -1.99
C THR A 256 -12.26 -6.39 -1.70
N SER A 257 -11.51 -5.32 -1.47
CA SER A 257 -12.04 -3.95 -1.47
C SER A 257 -11.30 -3.10 -2.49
N SER A 258 -11.69 -1.85 -2.64
CA SER A 258 -11.17 -0.97 -3.67
C SER A 258 -10.84 0.43 -3.18
N VAL A 259 -9.81 1.01 -3.78
CA VAL A 259 -9.41 2.41 -3.62
C VAL A 259 -9.79 3.16 -4.89
N THR A 260 -10.62 4.19 -4.76
CA THR A 260 -10.93 5.11 -5.86
C THR A 260 -9.99 6.31 -5.79
N VAL A 261 -9.34 6.65 -6.90
CA VAL A 261 -8.39 7.76 -7.00
C VAL A 261 -9.01 8.87 -7.86
N ASN A 262 -9.08 10.07 -7.30
CA ASN A 262 -9.60 11.26 -7.96
C ASN A 262 -8.49 12.29 -8.16
N TYR A 263 -8.59 13.04 -9.25
CA TYR A 263 -7.62 14.06 -9.65
C TYR A 263 -8.34 15.41 -9.76
N LEU A 264 -8.27 16.21 -8.71
CA LEU A 264 -9.18 17.34 -8.48
C LEU A 264 -8.50 18.70 -8.59
N ASP A 265 -9.21 19.69 -9.15
CA ASP A 265 -8.82 21.10 -9.00
C ASP A 265 -9.15 21.64 -7.59
N ASN A 266 -8.71 22.86 -7.29
CA ASN A 266 -8.98 23.55 -6.02
C ASN A 266 -10.48 23.81 -5.73
N ARG A 267 -11.37 23.57 -6.69
CA ARG A 267 -12.84 23.67 -6.56
C ARG A 267 -13.51 22.28 -6.56
N LYS A 268 -12.72 21.20 -6.45
CA LYS A 268 -13.15 19.79 -6.46
C LYS A 268 -13.75 19.32 -7.79
N ASN A 269 -13.40 19.94 -8.92
CA ASN A 269 -13.74 19.42 -10.24
C ASN A 269 -12.70 18.38 -10.68
N ASN A 270 -13.16 17.27 -11.26
CA ASN A 270 -12.28 16.28 -11.88
C ASN A 270 -11.53 16.87 -13.09
N LEU A 271 -10.19 16.81 -13.04
CA LEU A 271 -9.29 17.14 -14.14
C LEU A 271 -9.05 15.94 -15.08
N LEU A 272 -9.14 14.73 -14.53
CA LEU A 272 -9.10 13.44 -15.21
C LEU A 272 -10.24 12.54 -14.70
N PRO A 273 -10.65 11.50 -15.45
CA PRO A 273 -11.53 10.46 -14.91
C PRO A 273 -10.92 9.76 -13.69
N SER A 274 -11.76 9.38 -12.73
CA SER A 274 -11.31 8.63 -11.55
C SER A 274 -10.83 7.22 -11.90
N THR A 275 -9.78 6.75 -11.22
CA THR A 275 -9.21 5.41 -11.41
C THR A 275 -9.58 4.51 -10.23
N LYS A 276 -10.10 3.30 -10.47
CA LYS A 276 -10.44 2.33 -9.41
C LYS A 276 -9.41 1.20 -9.35
N PHE A 277 -8.75 1.06 -8.20
CA PHE A 277 -7.84 -0.04 -7.87
C PHE A 277 -8.55 -1.01 -6.93
N THR A 278 -8.35 -2.32 -7.11
CA THR A 278 -8.96 -3.37 -6.28
C THR A 278 -7.87 -4.32 -5.81
N GLY A 279 -7.95 -4.78 -4.57
CA GLY A 279 -6.99 -5.72 -3.96
C GLY A 279 -7.63 -6.50 -2.82
N ASN A 280 -6.92 -7.52 -2.34
CA ASN A 280 -7.42 -8.36 -1.23
C ASN A 280 -7.33 -7.57 0.08
N ILE A 281 -8.29 -7.75 0.98
CA ILE A 281 -8.24 -7.12 2.31
C ILE A 281 -6.93 -7.52 3.02
N GLY A 282 -6.20 -6.53 3.53
CA GLY A 282 -4.88 -6.69 4.16
C GLY A 282 -3.68 -6.51 3.22
N GLU A 283 -3.87 -6.45 1.89
CA GLU A 283 -2.78 -6.13 0.96
C GLU A 283 -2.41 -4.66 1.01
N THR A 284 -1.11 -4.37 0.91
CA THR A 284 -0.60 -3.01 0.77
C THR A 284 -0.74 -2.51 -0.66
N TYR A 285 -0.96 -1.20 -0.82
CA TYR A 285 -0.89 -0.52 -2.10
C TYR A 285 0.04 0.68 -2.04
N LYS A 286 0.62 1.01 -3.20
CA LYS A 286 1.24 2.31 -3.48
C LYS A 286 0.76 2.79 -4.84
N ILE A 287 0.09 3.92 -4.83
CA ILE A 287 -0.37 4.66 -6.00
C ILE A 287 0.59 5.85 -6.16
N ASN A 288 0.90 6.23 -7.39
CA ASN A 288 1.63 7.47 -7.66
C ASN A 288 0.64 8.49 -8.21
N GLU A 289 0.91 9.77 -7.98
CA GLU A 289 0.18 10.87 -8.61
C GLU A 289 0.32 10.81 -10.14
N GLU A 290 -0.67 11.33 -10.86
CA GLU A 290 -0.55 11.54 -12.30
C GLU A 290 -0.07 12.96 -12.61
N LYS A 291 0.74 13.09 -13.66
CA LYS A 291 1.19 14.40 -14.15
C LYS A 291 0.14 14.96 -15.12
N ILE A 292 -0.46 16.08 -14.76
CA ILE A 292 -1.51 16.74 -15.55
C ILE A 292 -0.92 18.01 -16.19
N PRO A 293 -0.82 18.11 -17.53
CA PRO A 293 -0.23 19.27 -18.19
C PRO A 293 -0.92 20.59 -17.83
N GLY A 294 -0.13 21.59 -17.44
CA GLY A 294 -0.62 22.87 -16.96
C GLY A 294 -1.07 22.88 -15.48
N TYR A 295 -0.77 21.84 -14.71
CA TYR A 295 -1.09 21.77 -13.29
C TYR A 295 0.09 21.23 -12.46
N ILE A 296 0.18 21.69 -11.21
CA ILE A 296 1.16 21.25 -10.21
C ILE A 296 0.40 20.56 -9.07
N LEU A 297 0.97 19.48 -8.53
CA LEU A 297 0.40 18.78 -7.38
C LEU A 297 0.41 19.68 -6.13
N SER A 298 -0.73 19.78 -5.45
CA SER A 298 -0.89 20.49 -4.19
C SER A 298 -0.40 19.64 -3.01
N ASN A 299 0.21 20.31 -2.03
CA ASN A 299 0.56 19.75 -0.73
C ASN A 299 -0.65 19.33 0.13
N GLN A 300 -1.89 19.62 -0.31
CA GLN A 300 -3.13 19.14 0.31
C GLN A 300 -3.50 17.70 -0.11
N SER A 301 -2.76 17.10 -1.05
CA SER A 301 -3.00 15.74 -1.53
C SER A 301 -2.75 14.70 -0.43
N GLN A 302 -3.53 13.62 -0.44
CA GLN A 302 -3.44 12.56 0.58
C GLN A 302 -2.23 11.64 0.35
N ASN A 303 -1.78 10.97 1.42
CA ASN A 303 -0.76 9.91 1.33
C ASN A 303 -1.21 8.82 0.36
N SER A 304 -0.38 8.52 -0.63
CA SER A 304 -0.74 7.64 -1.75
C SER A 304 -0.42 6.15 -1.54
N SER A 305 -0.13 5.75 -0.30
CA SER A 305 0.08 4.36 0.10
C SER A 305 -0.74 4.00 1.33
N GLY A 306 -1.10 2.72 1.44
CA GLY A 306 -1.97 2.22 2.50
C GLY A 306 -2.20 0.73 2.39
N ILE A 307 -3.30 0.27 2.99
CA ILE A 307 -3.75 -1.13 2.99
C ILE A 307 -5.21 -1.16 2.52
N PHE A 308 -5.58 -2.16 1.73
CA PHE A 308 -6.98 -2.43 1.39
C PHE A 308 -7.74 -2.86 2.67
N ASN A 309 -8.64 -1.99 3.14
CA ASN A 309 -9.43 -2.21 4.36
C ASN A 309 -10.74 -2.95 4.04
N GLU A 310 -11.55 -3.26 5.06
CA GLU A 310 -12.83 -3.95 4.92
C GLU A 310 -13.89 -3.19 4.10
N THR A 311 -13.71 -1.89 3.92
CA THR A 311 -14.57 -1.01 3.12
C THR A 311 -13.80 -0.41 1.94
N ASP A 312 -14.50 -0.16 0.82
CA ASP A 312 -13.98 0.69 -0.26
C ASP A 312 -13.59 2.08 0.30
N SER A 313 -12.53 2.68 -0.26
CA SER A 313 -11.97 3.96 0.18
C SER A 313 -11.63 4.88 -1.00
N GLU A 314 -11.20 6.10 -0.69
CA GLU A 314 -10.92 7.15 -1.68
C GLU A 314 -9.60 7.86 -1.38
N ILE A 315 -8.84 8.20 -2.43
CA ILE A 315 -7.64 9.04 -2.40
C ILE A 315 -7.85 10.22 -3.34
N ASN A 316 -7.66 11.42 -2.82
CA ASN A 316 -7.75 12.67 -3.57
C ASN A 316 -6.36 13.28 -3.78
N PHE A 317 -5.92 13.34 -5.03
CA PHE A 317 -4.83 14.20 -5.47
C PHE A 317 -5.41 15.55 -5.87
N TYR A 318 -4.96 16.61 -5.21
CA TYR A 318 -5.38 17.98 -5.50
C TYR A 318 -4.33 18.69 -6.33
N TYR A 319 -4.77 19.49 -7.29
CA TYR A 319 -3.91 20.14 -8.27
C TYR A 319 -4.22 21.64 -8.34
N GLN A 320 -3.17 22.44 -8.47
CA GLN A 320 -3.24 23.88 -8.70
C GLN A 320 -2.84 24.18 -10.15
N PRO A 321 -3.53 25.09 -10.86
CA PRO A 321 -3.09 25.58 -12.15
C PRO A 321 -1.64 26.07 -12.10
N MET A 322 -0.81 25.67 -13.06
CA MET A 322 0.57 26.13 -13.17
C MET A 322 0.60 27.60 -13.60
N GLN A 323 1.57 28.37 -13.09
CA GLN A 323 1.84 29.73 -13.55
C GLN A 323 2.81 29.74 -14.73
N HIS A 324 2.49 30.54 -15.74
CA HIS A 324 3.26 30.70 -16.99
C HIS A 324 3.61 32.17 -17.22
N HIS A 325 4.57 32.41 -18.11
CA HIS A 325 4.89 33.73 -18.63
C HIS A 325 4.46 33.88 -20.09
N VAL A 326 3.84 35.00 -20.40
CA VAL A 326 3.52 35.44 -21.77
C VAL A 326 4.39 36.64 -22.08
N ILE A 327 5.24 36.52 -23.11
CA ILE A 327 6.33 37.44 -23.40
C ILE A 327 6.09 38.06 -24.78
N VAL A 328 5.88 39.37 -24.82
CA VAL A 328 5.71 40.13 -26.07
C VAL A 328 7.00 40.91 -26.35
N ASN A 329 7.73 40.54 -27.41
CA ASN A 329 8.96 41.19 -27.82
C ASN A 329 8.69 42.19 -28.96
N PHE A 330 9.08 43.44 -28.78
CA PHE A 330 9.11 44.45 -29.84
C PHE A 330 10.51 44.44 -30.46
N ARG A 331 10.65 44.03 -31.72
CA ARG A 331 11.93 43.71 -32.37
C ARG A 331 12.21 44.59 -33.58
N TYR A 332 13.47 44.95 -33.79
CA TYR A 332 13.95 45.70 -34.95
C TYR A 332 15.35 45.19 -35.33
N ASN A 333 15.56 44.79 -36.59
CA ASN A 333 16.80 44.18 -37.08
C ASN A 333 17.33 43.11 -36.12
N ASP A 334 16.45 42.15 -35.81
CA ASP A 334 16.59 41.06 -34.84
C ASP A 334 16.82 41.42 -33.36
N ARG A 335 17.08 42.68 -33.03
CA ARG A 335 17.26 43.16 -31.66
C ARG A 335 15.91 43.44 -30.99
N THR A 336 15.70 42.93 -29.79
CA THR A 336 14.54 43.30 -28.95
C THR A 336 14.75 44.70 -28.38
N LEU A 337 13.96 45.67 -28.84
CA LEU A 337 13.96 47.05 -28.35
C LEU A 337 13.21 47.19 -27.02
N ARG A 338 12.16 46.39 -26.83
CA ARG A 338 11.35 46.35 -25.60
C ARG A 338 10.71 44.98 -25.44
N LYS A 339 10.52 44.57 -24.19
CA LYS A 339 9.89 43.30 -23.81
C LYS A 339 8.83 43.59 -22.75
N GLU A 340 7.62 43.11 -22.98
CA GLU A 340 6.59 43.02 -21.94
C GLU A 340 6.50 41.56 -21.48
N VAL A 341 6.35 41.35 -20.18
CA VAL A 341 6.21 40.03 -19.57
C VAL A 341 4.99 40.04 -18.67
N PHE A 342 4.05 39.14 -18.95
CA PHE A 342 2.84 38.93 -18.16
C PHE A 342 2.92 37.55 -17.51
N SER A 343 2.45 37.43 -16.28
CA SER A 343 2.27 36.13 -15.61
C SER A 343 0.79 35.80 -15.52
N GLY A 344 0.44 34.53 -15.69
CA GLY A 344 -0.94 34.05 -15.55
C GLY A 344 -0.96 32.52 -15.41
N ASN A 345 -2.05 31.99 -14.87
CA ASN A 345 -2.19 30.57 -14.64
C ASN A 345 -2.80 29.83 -15.85
N THR A 346 -2.61 28.52 -15.95
CA THR A 346 -3.30 27.68 -16.95
C THR A 346 -4.81 27.95 -16.94
N GLY A 347 -5.36 28.27 -18.12
CA GLY A 347 -6.77 28.63 -18.33
C GLY A 347 -7.10 30.12 -18.17
N GLU A 348 -6.20 30.94 -17.61
CA GLU A 348 -6.39 32.40 -17.55
C GLU A 348 -6.12 33.05 -18.91
N THR A 349 -6.71 34.23 -19.14
CA THR A 349 -6.58 34.98 -20.40
C THR A 349 -5.87 36.30 -20.18
N ILE A 350 -4.72 36.47 -20.83
CA ILE A 350 -3.99 37.74 -20.88
C ILE A 350 -4.60 38.59 -21.99
N ASN A 351 -5.12 39.76 -21.64
CA ASN A 351 -5.54 40.80 -22.58
C ASN A 351 -4.54 41.96 -22.49
N TYR A 352 -3.91 42.30 -23.63
CA TYR A 352 -2.87 43.33 -23.66
C TYR A 352 -2.98 44.16 -24.94
N ALA A 353 -3.07 45.48 -24.76
CA ALA A 353 -3.07 46.45 -25.85
C ALA A 353 -1.62 46.90 -26.16
N THR A 354 -1.17 46.69 -27.40
CA THR A 354 0.18 47.05 -27.85
C THR A 354 0.36 48.54 -28.14
N MET A 355 -0.73 49.26 -28.40
CA MET A 355 -0.72 50.68 -28.82
C MET A 355 0.05 51.62 -27.88
N PRO A 356 -0.12 51.57 -26.54
CA PRO A 356 0.64 52.44 -25.62
C PRO A 356 2.17 52.24 -25.70
N VAL A 357 2.64 51.05 -26.09
CA VAL A 357 4.07 50.79 -26.27
C VAL A 357 4.57 51.27 -27.63
N LEU A 358 3.75 51.12 -28.68
CA LEU A 358 4.03 51.69 -30.00
C LEU A 358 4.05 53.23 -29.99
N GLU A 359 3.27 53.85 -29.10
CA GLU A 359 3.32 55.30 -28.82
C GLU A 359 4.62 55.75 -28.13
N VAL A 360 5.35 54.86 -27.44
CA VAL A 360 6.71 55.18 -26.96
C VAL A 360 7.72 54.98 -28.09
N LEU A 361 7.54 53.95 -28.92
CA LEU A 361 8.41 53.61 -30.04
C LEU A 361 8.10 54.42 -31.32
N LYS A 362 7.77 55.72 -31.22
CA LYS A 362 7.23 56.54 -32.34
C LYS A 362 8.06 56.54 -33.62
N LYS A 363 9.39 56.39 -33.52
CA LYS A 363 10.33 56.31 -34.65
C LYS A 363 10.16 55.04 -35.51
N TYR A 364 9.40 54.07 -35.01
CA TYR A 364 9.17 52.78 -35.63
C TYR A 364 7.70 52.60 -36.05
N GLN A 365 7.47 51.68 -36.99
CA GLN A 365 6.17 51.21 -37.44
C GLN A 365 6.16 49.67 -37.43
N VAL A 366 5.00 49.07 -37.19
CA VAL A 366 4.85 47.60 -37.19
C VAL A 366 4.89 47.06 -38.62
N THR A 367 5.70 46.04 -38.87
CA THR A 367 5.74 45.29 -40.12
C THR A 367 5.07 43.92 -40.00
N ARG A 368 5.15 43.29 -38.82
CA ARG A 368 4.48 42.02 -38.51
C ARG A 368 4.11 41.97 -37.03
N ASN A 369 2.91 41.50 -36.71
CA ASN A 369 2.42 41.35 -35.35
C ASN A 369 1.99 39.89 -35.12
N GLU A 370 2.68 39.16 -34.24
CA GLU A 370 2.25 37.83 -33.79
C GLU A 370 1.29 37.89 -32.60
N TRP A 371 1.15 39.04 -31.91
CA TRP A 371 0.28 39.16 -30.73
C TRP A 371 -1.21 39.14 -31.13
N PRO A 372 -2.01 38.17 -30.65
CA PRO A 372 -3.43 38.01 -31.01
C PRO A 372 -4.39 39.02 -30.35
N GLY A 373 -3.89 39.99 -29.58
CA GLY A 373 -4.71 40.89 -28.75
C GLY A 373 -5.08 40.28 -27.40
N THR A 374 -5.57 39.03 -27.41
CA THR A 374 -5.87 38.23 -26.22
C THR A 374 -5.33 36.81 -26.35
N PHE A 375 -4.76 36.26 -25.29
CA PHE A 375 -4.21 34.90 -25.26
C PHE A 375 -4.66 34.15 -24.00
N THR A 376 -5.43 33.08 -24.17
CA THR A 376 -5.76 32.12 -23.11
C THR A 376 -4.64 31.09 -22.98
N ILE A 377 -4.10 30.96 -21.76
CA ILE A 377 -2.96 30.08 -21.49
C ILE A 377 -3.43 28.61 -21.56
N PRO A 378 -2.91 27.79 -22.51
CA PRO A 378 -3.34 26.42 -22.70
C PRO A 378 -2.84 25.49 -21.58
N ARG A 379 -3.49 24.33 -21.43
CA ARG A 379 -3.01 23.23 -20.58
C ARG A 379 -1.75 22.60 -21.18
N THR A 380 -0.57 22.96 -20.66
CA THR A 380 0.73 22.49 -21.14
C THR A 380 1.80 22.63 -20.06
N ASP A 381 2.91 21.91 -20.19
CA ASP A 381 4.10 22.08 -19.34
C ASP A 381 5.01 23.24 -19.79
N GLN A 382 4.69 23.89 -20.92
CA GLN A 382 5.48 25.00 -21.45
C GLN A 382 5.39 26.24 -20.53
N GLN A 383 6.50 26.59 -19.89
CA GLN A 383 6.55 27.72 -18.94
C GLN A 383 6.34 29.09 -19.60
N ASN A 384 6.85 29.27 -20.83
CA ASN A 384 6.94 30.58 -21.48
C ASN A 384 6.33 30.56 -22.90
N PHE A 385 5.46 31.52 -23.21
CA PHE A 385 4.93 31.78 -24.55
C PHE A 385 5.52 33.07 -25.11
N TYR A 386 5.88 33.08 -26.38
CA TYR A 386 6.56 34.21 -27.02
C TYR A 386 5.75 34.71 -28.22
N PHE A 387 5.59 36.02 -28.31
CA PHE A 387 4.96 36.72 -29.42
C PHE A 387 5.85 37.87 -29.86
N ASN A 388 6.22 37.91 -31.15
CA ASN A 388 7.09 38.96 -31.68
C ASN A 388 6.29 39.99 -32.49
N ILE A 389 6.61 41.26 -32.25
CA ILE A 389 6.12 42.41 -32.99
C ILE A 389 7.33 42.99 -33.70
N GLU A 390 7.47 42.66 -34.98
CA GLU A 390 8.57 43.13 -35.81
C GLU A 390 8.26 44.56 -36.28
N LEU A 391 9.31 45.39 -36.25
CA LEU A 391 9.25 46.81 -36.52
C LEU A 391 10.22 47.19 -37.64
N SER A 392 9.89 48.25 -38.39
CA SER A 392 10.85 49.01 -39.20
C SER A 392 10.94 50.45 -38.68
N LYS A 393 12.02 51.17 -38.99
CA LYS A 393 12.00 52.63 -38.85
C LYS A 393 10.95 53.21 -39.80
N LYS A 394 10.34 54.33 -39.41
CA LYS A 394 9.62 55.20 -40.34
C LYS A 394 10.65 55.97 -41.17
N ASN A 395 10.40 56.16 -42.46
CA ASN A 395 11.25 57.02 -43.27
C ASN A 395 11.08 58.47 -42.80
N GLU A 396 12.14 59.08 -42.32
CA GLU A 396 12.19 60.53 -42.14
C GLU A 396 12.19 61.16 -43.54
N GLN A 397 11.15 61.93 -43.87
CA GLN A 397 11.23 62.85 -45.00
C GLN A 397 12.21 63.96 -44.60
N ILE A 398 13.41 63.89 -45.16
CA ILE A 398 14.36 65.00 -45.10
C ILE A 398 13.88 66.05 -46.10
N ASP A 399 13.28 67.12 -45.62
CA ASP A 399 13.05 68.33 -46.40
C ASP A 399 14.41 68.96 -46.77
N THR A 400 14.93 68.60 -47.95
CA THR A 400 16.14 69.19 -48.51
C THR A 400 15.79 70.35 -49.43
N ASN A 401 15.49 71.50 -48.83
CA ASN A 401 15.42 72.79 -49.52
C ASN A 401 16.23 73.84 -48.75
N GLU A 402 17.54 73.88 -48.99
CA GLU A 402 18.22 75.09 -49.47
C GLU A 402 19.63 74.78 -49.94
N ALA A 403 20.09 75.48 -50.97
CA ALA A 403 21.31 75.18 -51.68
C ALA A 403 22.37 76.28 -51.58
N SER A 404 23.62 75.83 -51.72
CA SER A 404 24.75 76.53 -52.36
C SER A 404 25.73 77.36 -51.50
N ASN A 405 27.00 77.29 -51.95
CA ASN A 405 28.16 78.13 -51.62
C ASN A 405 28.76 77.95 -50.20
N LYS A 406 30.07 77.70 -50.01
CA LYS A 406 31.25 77.98 -50.88
C LYS A 406 32.42 77.01 -50.64
N THR A 407 33.29 76.90 -51.65
CA THR A 407 34.55 76.12 -51.71
C THR A 407 35.72 76.69 -50.90
N SER A 408 36.65 75.84 -50.40
CA SER A 408 38.10 75.96 -50.73
C SER A 408 39.02 74.83 -50.21
N ASN A 409 39.61 74.07 -51.14
CA ASN A 409 41.04 73.72 -51.30
C ASN A 409 41.97 73.15 -50.18
N LYS A 410 42.53 71.98 -50.53
CA LYS A 410 43.98 71.55 -50.52
C LYS A 410 44.62 70.76 -49.35
N THR A 411 45.27 69.67 -49.80
CA THR A 411 46.18 68.63 -49.25
C THR A 411 47.66 69.09 -49.13
N PRO A 412 48.70 68.24 -48.77
CA PRO A 412 48.77 66.88 -48.17
C PRO A 412 49.89 66.66 -47.07
N ASN A 413 50.22 65.38 -46.77
CA ASN A 413 51.44 64.77 -46.14
C ASN A 413 51.45 64.49 -44.62
N GLN A 414 51.51 63.20 -44.18
CA GLN A 414 52.70 62.37 -43.79
C GLN A 414 53.33 62.77 -42.42
N ALA A 415 53.66 61.88 -41.45
CA ALA A 415 53.84 60.42 -41.44
C ALA A 415 53.59 59.73 -40.05
N MET A 416 53.80 58.40 -40.02
CA MET A 416 53.61 57.33 -38.99
C MET A 416 53.85 57.57 -37.47
N ASP A 417 52.97 56.91 -36.67
CA ASP A 417 53.16 56.05 -35.46
C ASP A 417 54.02 56.50 -34.25
N GLN A 418 53.71 56.22 -32.97
CA GLN A 418 52.89 55.14 -32.32
C GLN A 418 52.14 55.60 -31.03
N HIS A 419 51.08 54.87 -30.63
CA HIS A 419 50.46 54.67 -29.27
C HIS A 419 50.13 55.92 -28.36
N ASN A 420 49.08 55.97 -27.52
CA ASN A 420 48.20 54.95 -26.94
C ASN A 420 46.78 55.50 -26.54
N GLU A 421 45.82 54.59 -26.30
CA GLU A 421 44.51 54.67 -25.57
C GLU A 421 43.86 56.01 -25.11
N ASN A 422 42.57 56.21 -25.47
CA ASN A 422 41.42 56.41 -24.53
C ASN A 422 40.10 56.67 -25.32
N GLN A 423 39.09 55.78 -25.20
CA GLN A 423 37.85 55.89 -24.39
C GLN A 423 36.68 56.72 -25.00
N GLU A 424 35.52 56.06 -25.12
CA GLU A 424 34.25 56.57 -25.65
C GLU A 424 33.12 56.40 -24.59
N PRO A 425 32.07 57.25 -24.51
CA PRO A 425 31.30 57.41 -23.28
C PRO A 425 30.07 56.49 -23.12
N GLN A 426 30.08 55.71 -22.05
CA GLN A 426 28.99 55.37 -21.10
C GLN A 426 27.52 55.44 -21.58
N ASP A 427 26.87 54.28 -21.60
CA ASP A 427 25.43 54.10 -21.81
C ASP A 427 24.68 54.07 -20.45
N GLN A 428 23.58 54.83 -20.30
CA GLN A 428 22.86 54.95 -19.01
C GLN A 428 21.66 54.01 -18.90
N THR A 429 21.82 52.91 -18.16
CA THR A 429 20.69 52.10 -17.68
C THR A 429 19.95 52.81 -16.55
N VAL A 430 18.69 53.20 -16.79
CA VAL A 430 17.79 53.72 -15.75
C VAL A 430 17.12 52.55 -15.02
N VAL A 431 17.40 52.41 -13.73
CA VAL A 431 16.69 51.52 -12.80
C VAL A 431 15.49 52.28 -12.22
N LEU A 432 14.33 51.61 -12.12
CA LEU A 432 13.15 52.10 -11.38
C LEU A 432 12.94 51.23 -10.13
N PRO A 433 12.35 51.80 -9.05
CA PRO A 433 12.64 51.35 -7.69
C PRO A 433 11.89 50.09 -7.27
N GLU A 434 12.51 49.34 -6.36
CA GLU A 434 11.83 48.34 -5.53
C GLU A 434 10.72 49.02 -4.72
N LYS A 435 9.51 48.45 -4.72
CA LYS A 435 8.48 48.82 -3.74
C LYS A 435 8.74 48.08 -2.45
N GLU A 436 8.89 48.84 -1.38
CA GLU A 436 9.08 48.34 -0.02
C GLU A 436 7.95 47.39 0.40
N ASN A 437 8.33 46.25 1.01
CA ASN A 437 7.40 45.42 1.76
C ASN A 437 7.01 46.15 3.04
N ILE A 438 5.83 46.79 3.05
CA ILE A 438 5.21 47.30 4.28
C ILE A 438 4.78 46.09 5.12
N ILE A 439 5.48 45.86 6.23
CA ILE A 439 5.05 44.94 7.28
C ILE A 439 3.95 45.65 8.08
N PRO A 440 2.71 45.12 8.18
CA PRO A 440 1.71 45.69 9.06
C PRO A 440 2.06 45.38 10.53
N GLU A 441 2.47 46.42 11.25
CA GLU A 441 2.68 46.42 12.69
C GLU A 441 1.32 46.28 13.41
N ILE A 442 1.05 45.12 14.01
CA ILE A 442 -0.16 44.92 14.82
C ILE A 442 0.10 45.43 16.23
N VAL A 443 -0.46 46.59 16.54
CA VAL A 443 -0.54 47.14 17.90
C VAL A 443 -1.53 46.28 18.70
N ALA A 444 -1.03 45.55 19.68
CA ALA A 444 -1.87 44.89 20.69
C ALA A 444 -2.24 45.90 21.79
N ALA A 445 -3.53 46.14 21.98
CA ALA A 445 -4.04 46.83 23.16
C ALA A 445 -4.12 45.84 24.34
N ASN A 446 -3.81 46.31 25.55
CA ASN A 446 -4.03 45.56 26.77
C ASN A 446 -5.53 45.49 27.10
N ASP A 447 -6.01 44.33 27.55
CA ASP A 447 -6.72 44.23 28.83
C ASP A 447 -6.81 42.76 29.31
N ASP A 448 -6.05 42.49 30.37
CA ASP A 448 -6.44 41.82 31.60
C ASP A 448 -7.01 40.37 31.70
N GLN A 449 -6.42 39.66 32.67
CA GLN A 449 -6.91 38.51 33.48
C GLN A 449 -6.58 37.05 33.08
N ASN A 450 -5.55 36.55 33.80
CA ASN A 450 -5.40 35.26 34.47
C ASN A 450 -4.95 33.95 33.78
N ASP A 451 -4.03 33.34 34.55
CA ASP A 451 -3.56 31.96 34.65
C ASP A 451 -2.66 31.28 33.61
N SER A 452 -1.66 30.62 34.19
CA SER A 452 -0.60 29.78 33.63
C SER A 452 -0.30 28.69 34.67
N PRO A 453 0.53 27.67 34.41
CA PRO A 453 1.06 27.22 33.11
C PRO A 453 0.95 25.68 32.91
N ARG A 454 1.25 25.20 31.69
CA ARG A 454 2.22 24.10 31.48
C ARG A 454 2.66 24.02 30.02
N LYS A 455 3.94 24.30 29.78
CA LYS A 455 4.59 24.17 28.46
C LYS A 455 5.00 22.72 28.22
N GLN A 456 4.76 22.21 27.01
CA GLN A 456 5.56 21.13 26.42
C GLN A 456 6.08 21.62 25.07
N GLN A 457 7.41 21.55 24.88
CA GLN A 457 8.05 21.93 23.62
C GLN A 457 8.11 20.72 22.69
N LEU A 458 7.63 20.90 21.45
CA LEU A 458 7.89 19.98 20.34
C LEU A 458 8.96 20.59 19.44
N THR A 459 10.11 19.92 19.35
CA THR A 459 11.22 20.31 18.47
C THR A 459 11.18 19.46 17.22
N PHE A 460 11.02 20.08 16.05
CA PHE A 460 11.06 19.39 14.75
C PHE A 460 12.51 19.26 14.27
N TYR A 461 12.94 18.04 13.97
CA TYR A 461 14.23 17.80 13.31
C TYR A 461 14.10 17.94 11.80
N LYS A 462 14.92 18.83 11.22
CA LYS A 462 15.07 19.01 9.77
C LYS A 462 16.21 18.11 9.28
N PHE A 463 15.91 17.11 8.45
CA PHE A 463 16.92 16.28 7.80
C PHE A 463 17.32 16.90 6.46
N GLU A 464 18.59 17.30 6.33
CA GLU A 464 19.21 17.65 5.05
C GLU A 464 20.23 16.57 4.67
N LEU A 465 19.98 15.89 3.56
CA LEU A 465 20.87 14.88 2.99
C LEU A 465 21.81 15.54 1.97
N ASN A 466 23.04 15.84 2.37
CA ASN A 466 24.10 16.23 1.45
C ASN A 466 25.02 15.04 1.17
N ASN A 467 24.99 14.56 -0.08
CA ASN A 467 25.95 13.60 -0.61
C ASN A 467 27.28 14.29 -0.94
N SER A 468 28.36 13.90 -0.26
CA SER A 468 29.72 14.06 -0.80
C SER A 468 30.67 13.00 -0.23
N VAL A 469 31.15 12.14 -1.12
CA VAL A 469 32.20 11.15 -0.81
C VAL A 469 33.55 11.85 -0.86
N ASN A 470 34.40 11.62 0.15
CA ASN A 470 35.85 11.78 -0.01
C ASN A 470 36.59 10.79 0.90
N ILE A 471 37.50 10.01 0.30
CA ILE A 471 38.33 9.02 0.97
C ILE A 471 39.72 9.63 1.17
N ILE A 472 40.16 9.83 2.42
CA ILE A 472 41.57 10.11 2.75
C ILE A 472 41.99 9.27 3.97
N SER A 473 43.25 8.84 3.97
CA SER A 473 43.89 7.86 4.85
C SER A 473 44.35 8.38 6.23
N HIS A 474 44.27 7.50 7.25
CA HIS A 474 45.27 7.13 8.31
C HIS A 474 46.41 8.12 8.75
N PRO A 475 47.01 8.02 9.98
CA PRO A 475 46.70 7.18 11.17
C PRO A 475 46.91 7.86 12.58
N LYS A 476 46.58 7.14 13.69
CA LYS A 476 46.90 7.41 15.14
C LYS A 476 46.23 8.70 15.72
N LYS A 477 45.79 8.85 16.98
CA LYS A 477 45.77 8.11 18.28
C LYS A 477 44.68 8.80 19.17
N ASP A 478 44.22 8.42 20.37
CA ASP A 478 44.52 7.35 21.35
C ASP A 478 43.32 7.17 22.36
N LYS A 479 43.40 6.18 23.26
CA LYS A 479 42.73 6.04 24.60
C LYS A 479 41.19 5.88 24.79
N SER A 480 40.86 4.63 25.18
CA SER A 480 39.96 4.18 26.30
C SER A 480 38.45 4.46 26.23
N MET A 481 37.55 3.47 26.38
CA MET A 481 37.44 2.56 27.55
C MET A 481 36.78 1.18 27.26
N TYR A 482 37.17 0.19 28.09
CA TYR A 482 36.50 -1.09 28.46
C TYR A 482 35.43 -1.74 27.55
N MET A 483 35.70 -2.98 27.11
CA MET A 483 35.20 -4.18 27.82
C MET A 483 35.91 -5.47 27.34
N THR A 484 36.16 -6.38 28.26
CA THR A 484 36.89 -7.65 28.06
C THR A 484 35.99 -8.79 27.63
N THR A 485 36.43 -9.59 26.65
CA THR A 485 36.10 -11.03 26.58
C THR A 485 37.40 -11.81 26.49
N LEU A 486 37.51 -12.88 27.29
CA LEU A 486 38.69 -13.74 27.33
C LEU A 486 38.38 -15.05 26.60
N ASP A 487 39.35 -15.47 25.79
CA ASP A 487 39.35 -16.72 25.05
C ASP A 487 39.59 -17.92 26.00
N GLN A 488 39.01 -19.09 25.69
CA GLN A 488 39.62 -20.41 25.87
C GLN A 488 38.66 -21.55 25.48
N GLY A 489 39.09 -22.37 24.52
CA GLY A 489 38.49 -23.69 24.27
C GLY A 489 39.17 -24.79 25.10
N MET A 490 38.42 -25.87 25.39
CA MET A 490 39.00 -27.17 25.74
C MET A 490 38.07 -28.30 25.27
N ALA A 491 38.68 -29.44 24.91
CA ALA A 491 38.02 -30.53 24.21
C ALA A 491 37.33 -31.54 25.14
N ILE A 492 36.27 -32.20 24.63
CA ILE A 492 35.86 -33.54 25.06
C ILE A 492 35.51 -34.38 23.82
N GLU A 493 36.39 -35.31 23.45
CA GLU A 493 36.00 -36.51 22.69
C GLU A 493 35.52 -37.59 23.66
N LYS A 494 34.37 -38.23 23.38
CA LYS A 494 34.19 -39.66 23.72
C LYS A 494 33.07 -40.33 22.92
N LYS A 495 33.49 -41.19 21.98
CA LYS A 495 32.86 -42.43 21.49
C LYS A 495 31.34 -42.60 21.66
N LEU A 496 30.66 -42.74 20.53
CA LEU A 496 29.86 -43.95 20.27
C LEU A 496 29.94 -44.33 18.80
N SER A 497 30.29 -45.58 18.51
CA SER A 497 30.53 -46.08 17.17
C SER A 497 29.56 -47.21 16.82
N ARG A 498 29.10 -47.20 15.56
CA ARG A 498 28.49 -48.32 14.82
C ARG A 498 27.28 -49.01 15.47
N GLN A 499 26.12 -48.80 14.85
CA GLN A 499 25.44 -49.93 14.19
C GLN A 499 24.63 -49.43 12.99
N ALA A 500 24.99 -49.92 11.80
CA ALA A 500 24.21 -49.73 10.59
C ALA A 500 23.56 -51.08 10.22
N GLN A 501 22.24 -51.09 10.11
CA GLN A 501 21.45 -52.12 9.45
C GLN A 501 20.36 -51.40 8.63
N PRO A 502 20.13 -51.78 7.36
CA PRO A 502 19.18 -51.09 6.49
C PRO A 502 17.73 -51.46 6.81
N SER A 503 16.83 -50.48 6.77
CA SER A 503 15.39 -50.70 6.90
C SER A 503 14.75 -51.03 5.53
N PRO A 504 13.84 -52.02 5.43
CA PRO A 504 13.34 -52.51 4.15
C PRO A 504 12.12 -51.70 3.63
N PHE A 505 12.36 -50.56 2.99
CA PHE A 505 11.31 -49.80 2.30
C PHE A 505 11.28 -50.05 0.78
N ASN A 506 10.47 -51.03 0.39
CA ASN A 506 10.07 -51.24 -1.01
C ASN A 506 9.05 -50.18 -1.44
N TYR A 507 9.50 -49.05 -1.99
CA TYR A 507 8.62 -48.11 -2.69
C TYR A 507 8.38 -48.57 -4.14
N LYS A 508 7.16 -49.07 -4.41
CA LYS A 508 6.64 -49.17 -5.79
C LYS A 508 6.40 -47.76 -6.34
N ILE A 509 7.39 -47.20 -7.03
CA ILE A 509 7.24 -45.95 -7.77
C ILE A 509 6.28 -46.21 -8.95
N SER A 510 5.16 -45.49 -9.00
CA SER A 510 4.21 -45.61 -10.12
C SER A 510 4.77 -44.97 -11.40
N SER A 511 4.25 -45.39 -12.54
CA SER A 511 4.80 -45.06 -13.88
C SER A 511 4.67 -43.60 -14.32
N PHE A 512 4.24 -42.68 -13.46
CA PHE A 512 4.07 -41.26 -13.78
C PHE A 512 5.37 -40.44 -13.61
N THR A 513 6.24 -40.81 -12.66
CA THR A 513 7.46 -40.04 -12.33
C THR A 513 8.55 -40.11 -13.41
N LYS A 514 8.47 -41.06 -14.36
CA LYS A 514 9.46 -41.20 -15.46
C LYS A 514 9.29 -40.20 -16.60
N VAL A 515 8.19 -39.45 -16.66
CA VAL A 515 7.89 -38.53 -17.78
C VAL A 515 8.49 -37.13 -17.58
N LEU A 516 8.59 -36.63 -16.33
CA LEU A 516 9.19 -35.29 -16.08
C LEU A 516 10.72 -35.27 -16.17
N ALA A 517 11.40 -36.40 -15.95
CA ALA A 517 12.87 -36.46 -15.96
C ALA A 517 13.53 -36.27 -17.35
N VAL A 518 12.73 -36.21 -18.42
CA VAL A 518 13.21 -36.08 -19.82
C VAL A 518 13.06 -34.65 -20.36
N LEU A 519 12.39 -33.75 -19.65
CA LEU A 519 12.14 -32.36 -20.10
C LEU A 519 12.95 -31.29 -19.34
N ALA A 520 13.84 -31.68 -18.43
CA ALA A 520 14.61 -30.76 -17.59
C ALA A 520 16.10 -30.60 -18.01
N THR A 521 16.52 -31.15 -19.15
CA THR A 521 17.94 -31.18 -19.58
C THR A 521 18.28 -30.34 -20.80
N THR A 522 17.38 -29.45 -21.27
CA THR A 522 17.65 -28.55 -22.41
C THR A 522 17.05 -27.14 -22.26
N THR A 523 17.60 -26.33 -21.35
CA THR A 523 17.59 -24.86 -21.48
C THR A 523 18.78 -24.26 -20.74
N THR A 524 19.88 -24.05 -21.45
CA THR A 524 20.99 -23.19 -21.01
C THR A 524 20.60 -21.73 -21.18
N PHE A 525 20.65 -20.95 -20.10
CA PHE A 525 20.61 -19.48 -20.22
C PHE A 525 22.05 -18.95 -20.27
N SER A 526 22.37 -18.29 -21.37
CA SER A 526 23.60 -17.51 -21.57
C SER A 526 23.22 -16.04 -21.78
N ASP A 527 23.89 -15.16 -21.03
CA ASP A 527 24.11 -13.73 -21.26
C ASP A 527 23.09 -12.91 -22.10
N ARG A 528 22.35 -12.02 -21.41
CA ARG A 528 22.56 -10.56 -21.50
C ARG A 528 21.73 -9.78 -20.50
#